data_AF-A0A377YUK1-F1
#
_entry.id   AF-A0A377YUK1-F1
#
_cell.length_a   1.000
_cell.length_b   1.000
_cell.length_c   1.000
_cell.angle_alpha   90.00
_cell.angle_beta   90.00
_cell.angle_gamma   90.00
#
_symmetry.space_group_name_H-M   'P 1'
#
loop_
_entity.id
_entity.type
_entity.pdbx_description
1 polymer ?
#
loop_
_entity_poly.entity_id
_entity_poly.type
_entity_poly.pdbx_seq_one_letter_code
_entity_poly.pdbx_strand_id
1 'polypeptide(L)'
;MATAIAKTNRITPFIALKTPVMDALWAKRPHTLIDASGLEVGLPDRQMGNSEVGHVNLGAGRIVYQDLTRLDVEIKERTFFANPVLDRRGR
;
A
#
# COMPACT_ATOMS: atom_id res chain seq x y z
N MET A 1 -2.56 -0.94 10.92
CA MET A 1 -3.81 -1.70 10.90
C MET A 1 -4.81 -0.89 10.07
N ALA A 2 -4.92 -1.18 8.76
CA ALA A 2 -5.91 -0.55 7.89
C ALA A 2 -7.04 -1.56 7.68
N THR A 3 -8.24 -1.25 8.17
CA THR A 3 -9.41 -2.08 7.93
C THR A 3 -9.83 -1.91 6.47
N ALA A 4 -9.59 -2.92 5.65
CA ALA A 4 -9.96 -2.90 4.23
C ALA A 4 -11.44 -3.30 4.05
N ILE A 5 -12.18 -2.52 3.27
CA ILE A 5 -13.52 -2.89 2.81
C ILE A 5 -13.34 -3.61 1.46
N ALA A 6 -13.69 -4.89 1.41
CA ALA A 6 -13.56 -5.67 0.19
C ALA A 6 -14.58 -5.19 -0.86
N LYS A 7 -14.15 -5.04 -2.12
CA LYS A 7 -15.01 -4.70 -3.27
C LYS A 7 -16.05 -5.78 -3.62
N THR A 8 -16.03 -6.93 -2.93
CA THR A 8 -16.93 -8.07 -3.17
C THR A 8 -17.69 -8.46 -1.89
N ASN A 9 -19.00 -8.71 -2.04
CA ASN A 9 -19.93 -9.02 -0.95
C ASN A 9 -19.88 -10.49 -0.48
N ARG A 10 -18.78 -11.21 -0.73
CA ARG A 10 -18.62 -12.62 -0.34
C ARG A 10 -17.88 -12.70 1.00
N ILE A 11 -18.65 -12.94 2.06
CA ILE A 11 -18.25 -13.51 3.35
C ILE A 11 -16.93 -12.92 3.91
N THR A 12 -16.89 -11.62 4.17
CA THR A 12 -15.84 -11.04 5.00
C THR A 12 -16.29 -11.01 6.47
N PRO A 13 -15.43 -11.38 7.44
CA PRO A 13 -15.78 -11.36 8.86
C PRO A 13 -16.30 -10.01 9.35
N PHE A 14 -15.84 -8.92 8.73
CA PHE A 14 -16.28 -7.56 9.03
C PHE A 14 -17.77 -7.33 8.75
N ILE A 15 -18.30 -7.85 7.64
CA ILE A 15 -19.73 -7.71 7.30
C ILE A 15 -20.63 -8.46 8.29
N ALA A 16 -20.11 -9.52 8.92
CA ALA A 16 -20.85 -10.31 9.91
C ALA A 16 -20.84 -9.69 11.32
N LEU A 17 -20.04 -8.64 11.56
CA LEU A 17 -20.00 -7.94 12.85
C LEU A 17 -21.11 -6.89 12.94
N LYS A 18 -21.65 -6.71 14.15
CA LYS A 18 -22.58 -5.60 14.42
C LYS A 18 -21.78 -4.32 14.67
N THR A 19 -21.83 -3.38 13.73
CA THR A 19 -21.08 -2.12 13.78
C THR A 19 -21.99 -0.88 13.70
N PRO A 20 -22.95 -0.70 14.63
CA PRO A 20 -24.05 0.27 14.47
C PRO A 20 -23.61 1.73 14.27
N VAL A 21 -22.49 2.15 14.88
CA VAL A 21 -21.93 3.49 14.66
C VAL A 21 -21.35 3.63 13.25
N MET A 22 -20.60 2.64 12.79
CA MET A 22 -20.04 2.63 11.43
C MET A 22 -21.14 2.55 10.38
N ASP A 23 -22.15 1.70 10.60
CA ASP A 23 -23.29 1.52 9.71
C ASP A 23 -24.08 2.84 9.56
N ALA A 24 -24.28 3.55 10.68
CA ALA A 24 -24.96 4.85 10.66
C ALA A 24 -24.14 5.92 9.94
N LEU A 25 -22.82 5.94 10.09
CA LEU A 25 -21.93 6.87 9.38
C LEU A 25 -21.94 6.57 7.87
N TRP A 26 -21.82 5.30 7.49
CA TRP A 26 -21.84 4.86 6.10
C TRP A 26 -23.18 5.21 5.42
N ALA A 27 -24.32 5.03 6.11
CA ALA A 27 -25.63 5.33 5.53
C ALA A 27 -25.94 6.84 5.40
N LYS A 28 -25.36 7.69 6.27
CA LYS A 28 -25.80 9.10 6.41
C LYS A 28 -24.76 10.12 5.96
N ARG A 29 -23.52 9.72 5.69
CA ARG A 29 -22.43 10.63 5.31
C ARG A 29 -21.88 10.28 3.93
N PRO A 30 -21.47 11.27 3.13
CA PRO A 30 -20.72 11.02 1.90
C PRO A 30 -19.46 10.21 2.22
N HIS A 31 -19.23 9.15 1.45
CA HIS A 31 -18.08 8.27 1.59
C HIS A 31 -17.69 7.75 0.21
N THR A 32 -16.44 7.34 0.07
CA THR A 32 -15.92 6.71 -1.14
C THR A 32 -14.94 5.61 -0.75
N LEU A 33 -14.65 4.73 -1.71
CA LEU A 33 -13.55 3.78 -1.60
C LEU A 33 -12.30 4.39 -2.23
N ILE A 34 -11.14 4.02 -1.68
CA ILE A 34 -9.82 4.35 -2.22
C ILE A 34 -9.01 3.07 -2.35
N ASP A 35 -8.09 3.04 -3.30
CA ASP A 35 -7.14 1.94 -3.44
C ASP A 35 -5.98 2.11 -2.45
N ALA A 36 -5.64 1.03 -1.75
CA ALA A 36 -4.65 1.02 -0.66
C ALA A 36 -3.57 -0.06 -0.85
N SER A 37 -3.37 -0.53 -2.08
CA SER A 37 -2.47 -1.62 -2.47
C SER A 37 -1.97 -1.40 -3.90
N GLY A 38 -0.94 -2.11 -4.32
CA GLY A 38 -0.44 -2.03 -5.70
C GLY A 38 0.19 -0.69 -6.07
N LEU A 39 0.12 -0.36 -7.36
CA LEU A 39 0.75 0.82 -7.94
C LEU A 39 0.19 2.12 -7.36
N GLU A 40 -1.08 2.10 -6.95
CA GLU A 40 -1.83 3.22 -6.38
C GLU A 40 -1.25 3.72 -5.05
N VAL A 41 -0.42 2.91 -4.38
CA VAL A 41 0.30 3.28 -3.15
C VAL A 41 1.82 3.11 -3.24
N GLY A 42 2.36 2.99 -4.46
CA GLY A 42 3.80 2.90 -4.71
C GLY A 42 4.40 1.51 -4.45
N LEU A 43 3.56 0.47 -4.41
CA LEU A 43 3.98 -0.94 -4.36
C LEU A 43 4.00 -1.54 -5.77
N PRO A 44 4.72 -2.67 -5.98
CA PRO A 44 4.61 -3.48 -7.19
C PRO A 44 3.15 -3.85 -7.50
N ASP A 45 2.86 -4.10 -8.78
CA ASP A 45 1.51 -4.45 -9.22
C ASP A 45 0.96 -5.64 -8.43
N ARG A 46 -0.31 -5.54 -8.03
CA ARG A 46 -1.05 -6.53 -7.22
C ARG A 46 -0.48 -6.84 -5.83
N GLN A 47 0.55 -6.14 -5.37
CA GLN A 47 1.08 -6.35 -4.03
C GLN A 47 0.13 -5.77 -2.97
N MET A 48 -0.19 -6.59 -1.96
CA MET A 48 -1.02 -6.17 -0.83
C MET A 48 -0.36 -5.00 -0.08
N GLY A 49 -1.18 -4.01 0.28
CA GLY A 49 -0.76 -2.90 1.13
C GLY A 49 -0.39 -3.34 2.54
N ASN A 50 0.33 -2.47 3.25
CA ASN A 50 0.65 -2.68 4.66
C ASN A 50 0.45 -1.37 5.44
N SER A 51 0.63 -1.45 6.76
CA SER A 51 0.37 -0.30 7.64
C SER A 51 1.29 0.87 7.33
N GLU A 52 2.59 0.64 7.13
CA GLU A 52 3.58 1.69 6.89
C GLU A 52 3.31 2.43 5.58
N VAL A 53 3.10 1.69 4.50
CA VAL A 53 2.74 2.22 3.18
C VAL A 53 1.48 3.08 3.25
N GLY A 54 0.46 2.61 3.96
CA GLY A 54 -0.77 3.35 4.15
C GLY A 54 -0.56 4.70 4.87
N HIS A 55 0.15 4.69 6.00
CA HIS A 55 0.40 5.93 6.76
C HIS A 55 1.25 6.92 5.99
N VAL A 56 2.26 6.44 5.24
CA VAL A 56 3.15 7.30 4.45
C VAL A 56 2.39 7.97 3.31
N ASN A 57 1.58 7.23 2.55
CA ASN A 57 0.80 7.81 1.46
C ASN A 57 -0.26 8.81 1.97
N LEU A 58 -0.95 8.48 3.09
CA LEU A 58 -1.92 9.39 3.71
C LEU A 58 -1.25 10.67 4.25
N GLY A 59 -0.09 10.55 4.88
CA GLY A 59 0.64 11.70 5.41
C GLY A 59 1.28 12.56 4.32
N ALA A 60 1.71 11.96 3.21
CA ALA A 60 2.36 12.66 2.11
C ALA A 60 1.39 13.33 1.14
N GLY A 61 0.13 12.88 1.06
CA GLY A 61 -0.85 13.38 0.09
C GLY A 61 -0.49 13.09 -1.37
N ARG A 62 0.40 12.11 -1.61
CA ARG A 62 0.87 11.68 -2.94
C ARG A 62 1.34 10.22 -2.89
N ILE A 63 1.47 9.59 -4.05
CA ILE A 63 2.05 8.25 -4.18
C ILE A 63 3.52 8.28 -3.74
N VAL A 64 3.87 7.43 -2.77
CA VAL A 64 5.26 7.27 -2.29
C VAL A 64 5.76 5.88 -2.65
N TYR A 65 6.65 5.82 -3.66
CA TYR A 65 7.31 4.59 -4.09
C TYR A 65 8.22 4.05 -2.98
N GLN A 66 8.04 2.76 -2.68
CA GLN A 66 8.81 2.08 -1.64
C GLN A 66 10.16 1.58 -2.16
N ASP A 67 11.14 1.41 -1.28
CA ASP A 67 12.49 1.01 -1.68
C ASP A 67 12.54 -0.35 -2.41
N LEU A 68 11.56 -1.23 -2.23
CA LEU A 68 11.47 -2.50 -2.95
C LEU A 68 11.29 -2.29 -4.47
N THR A 69 10.42 -1.37 -4.89
CA THR A 69 10.28 -1.02 -6.31
C THR A 69 11.53 -0.31 -6.82
N ARG A 70 12.23 0.44 -5.95
CA ARG A 70 13.50 1.07 -6.31
C ARG A 70 14.59 0.04 -6.56
N LEU A 71 14.75 -0.95 -5.69
CA LEU A 71 15.71 -2.04 -5.85
C LEU A 71 15.42 -2.88 -7.10
N ASP A 72 14.17 -3.22 -7.36
CA ASP A 72 13.79 -3.98 -8.57
C ASP A 72 14.15 -3.21 -9.86
N VAL A 73 13.90 -1.89 -9.88
CA VAL A 73 14.32 -1.02 -10.98
C VAL A 73 15.85 -0.95 -11.09
N GLU A 74 16.54 -0.74 -9.97
CA GLU A 74 18.01 -0.64 -9.96
C GLU A 74 18.68 -1.93 -10.46
N ILE A 75 18.14 -3.10 -10.10
CA ILE A 75 18.60 -4.42 -10.56
C ILE A 75 18.34 -4.59 -12.06
N LYS A 76 17.12 -4.27 -12.53
CA LYS A 76 16.74 -4.37 -13.94
C LYS A 76 17.62 -3.50 -14.83
N GLU A 77 17.87 -2.26 -14.41
CA GLU A 77 18.71 -1.30 -15.12
C GLU A 77 20.22 -1.53 -14.89
N ARG A 78 20.60 -2.59 -14.16
CA ARG A 78 21.98 -2.92 -13.75
C ARG A 78 22.74 -1.86 -12.95
N THR A 79 22.09 -0.74 -12.62
CA THR A 79 22.64 0.33 -11.78
C THR A 79 22.91 -0.13 -10.34
N PHE A 80 22.19 -1.13 -9.84
CA PHE A 80 22.44 -1.76 -8.54
C PHE A 80 23.89 -2.27 -8.40
N PHE A 81 24.44 -2.85 -9.46
CA PHE A 81 25.79 -3.42 -9.47
C PHE A 81 26.90 -2.36 -9.56
N ALA A 82 26.55 -1.11 -9.89
CA ALA A 82 27.47 0.03 -9.91
C ALA A 82 27.45 0.82 -8.59
N ASN A 83 26.68 0.38 -7.59
CA ASN A 83 26.57 1.07 -6.32
C ASN A 83 27.88 0.98 -5.53
N PRO A 84 28.60 2.10 -5.30
CA PRO A 84 29.91 2.10 -4.65
C PRO A 84 29.87 1.67 -3.18
N VAL A 85 28.70 1.71 -2.52
CA VAL A 85 28.53 1.21 -1.14
C VAL A 85 28.51 -0.33 -1.12
N LEU A 86 28.05 -0.96 -2.20
CA LEU A 86 27.93 -2.41 -2.33
C LEU A 86 29.15 -3.03 -3.03
N ASP A 87 29.84 -2.29 -3.90
CA ASP A 87 31.05 -2.77 -4.55
C ASP A 87 32.19 -2.91 -3.53
N ARG A 88 32.45 -4.15 -3.15
CA ARG A 88 33.46 -4.52 -2.14
C ARG A 88 34.89 -4.55 -2.69
N ARG A 89 35.14 -4.08 -3.91
CA ARG A 89 36.48 -4.05 -4.55
C ARG A 89 37.39 -2.93 -4.03
N GLY A 90 37.38 -2.69 -2.72
CA GLY A 90 38.17 -1.64 -2.07
C GLY A 90 38.41 -1.81 -0.57
N ARG A 91 38.30 -3.03 -0.03
CA ARG A 91 38.87 -3.40 1.29
C ARG A 91 39.57 -4.74 1.20
#